data_AF-A0A2V9IVM3-F1
#
_entry.id   AF-A0A2V9IVM3-F1
#
_cell.length_a   1.000
_cell.length_b   1.000
_cell.length_c   1.000
_cell.angle_alpha   90.00
_cell.angle_beta   90.00
_cell.angle_gamma   90.00
#
_symmetry.space_group_name_H-M   'P 1'
#
loop_
_entity.id
_entity.type
_entity.pdbx_description
1 polymer ?
#
loop_
_entity_poly.entity_id
_entity_poly.type
_entity_poly.pdbx_seq_one_letter_code
_entity_poly.pdbx_strand_id
1 'polypeptide(L)'
;MSLASLFLIAVGFAVSTLLGYFVTTFLLPPKSARALAWAFAPAVGAGASSLIFFVFRRPIFTVEIALLTLFALGFLARSMLFREPAPPISWRLSLFGLVLSGAVALAVYGLLLRADRMPHGDWDAWAIWNTHARFLYRGGRTWSDGIPYTVHGDYPLLTPSLTARLWRYAGEEAPEAGALLGIMFALSGVAVLLSTLSQLRDTQLALLMALMLIGTPYYLERGVSQYADVPLAVFTISTIALICLHLEREPDRFGPLVLAGFTAGCAGWTKNEGLLFILATCIVLLLPVFRNPAVTFRRFAAFSLGLLLPLAVISYFKLAIAPPYDLIEDLRYQETIQRITSIDRHAVILKSLARSAWFF
;
A
#
# COMPACT_ATOMS: atom_id res chain seq x y z
N MET A 1 23.06 -9.44 -8.14
CA MET A 1 22.53 -8.47 -9.13
C MET A 1 23.64 -7.56 -9.67
N SER A 2 23.61 -7.18 -10.96
CA SER A 2 24.58 -6.23 -11.52
C SER A 2 24.35 -4.78 -11.04
N LEU A 3 25.38 -3.92 -11.08
CA LEU A 3 25.23 -2.50 -10.72
C LEU A 3 24.24 -1.78 -11.66
N ALA A 4 24.22 -2.15 -12.95
CA ALA A 4 23.28 -1.59 -13.93
C ALA A 4 21.83 -1.97 -13.60
N SER A 5 21.58 -3.24 -13.26
CA SER A 5 20.26 -3.73 -12.85
C SER A 5 19.77 -3.01 -11.59
N LEU A 6 20.65 -2.83 -10.59
CA LEU A 6 20.34 -2.09 -9.37
C LEU A 6 19.98 -0.62 -9.67
N PHE A 7 20.75 0.05 -10.53
CA PHE A 7 20.47 1.41 -10.95
C PHE A 7 19.09 1.53 -11.63
N LEU A 8 18.76 0.61 -12.55
CA LEU A 8 17.47 0.63 -13.24
C LEU A 8 16.29 0.35 -12.30
N ILE A 9 16.47 -0.54 -11.32
CA ILE A 9 15.49 -0.74 -10.25
C ILE A 9 15.30 0.55 -9.43
N ALA A 10 16.38 1.23 -9.08
CA ALA A 10 16.32 2.51 -8.37
C ALA A 10 15.56 3.59 -9.18
N VAL A 11 15.75 3.64 -10.50
CA VAL A 11 14.94 4.48 -11.40
C VAL A 11 13.47 4.08 -11.33
N GLY A 12 13.16 2.78 -11.35
CA GLY A 12 11.80 2.26 -11.23
C GLY A 12 11.11 2.70 -9.92
N PHE A 13 11.84 2.72 -8.80
CA PHE A 13 11.37 3.27 -7.52
C PHE A 13 11.17 4.78 -7.60
N ALA A 14 12.15 5.53 -8.11
CA ALA A 14 12.08 6.99 -8.22
C ALA A 14 10.88 7.45 -9.05
N VAL A 15 10.61 6.79 -10.18
CA VAL A 15 9.43 7.05 -11.03
C VAL A 15 8.14 6.87 -10.23
N SER A 16 8.00 5.74 -9.52
CA SER A 16 6.83 5.46 -8.69
C SER A 16 6.68 6.53 -7.60
N THR A 17 7.73 6.80 -6.82
CA THR A 17 7.67 7.76 -5.72
C THR A 17 7.38 9.18 -6.19
N LEU A 18 7.95 9.64 -7.30
CA LEU A 18 7.65 10.96 -7.85
C LEU A 18 6.20 11.06 -8.35
N LEU A 19 5.68 10.00 -8.98
CA LEU A 19 4.29 9.96 -9.41
C LEU A 19 3.36 10.06 -8.20
N GLY A 20 3.63 9.28 -7.16
CA GLY A 20 2.90 9.35 -5.91
C GLY A 20 3.00 10.73 -5.26
N TYR A 21 4.18 11.35 -5.25
CA TYR A 21 4.37 12.69 -4.71
C TYR A 21 3.51 13.73 -5.42
N PHE A 22 3.51 13.75 -6.76
CA PHE A 22 2.71 14.73 -7.50
C PHE A 22 1.20 14.47 -7.35
N VAL A 23 0.75 13.21 -7.36
CA VAL A 23 -0.65 12.86 -7.10
C VAL A 23 -1.07 13.28 -5.68
N THR A 24 -0.28 12.95 -4.68
CA THR A 24 -0.57 13.28 -3.28
C THR A 24 -0.56 14.79 -3.05
N THR A 25 0.44 15.53 -3.56
CA THR A 25 0.45 16.99 -3.44
C THR A 25 -0.69 17.64 -4.21
N PHE A 26 -1.12 17.09 -5.34
CA PHE A 26 -2.27 17.57 -6.10
C PHE A 26 -3.61 17.38 -5.36
N LEU A 27 -3.76 16.30 -4.60
CA LEU A 27 -5.00 16.01 -3.87
C LEU A 27 -5.00 16.56 -2.45
N LEU A 28 -3.85 16.66 -1.79
CA LEU A 28 -3.75 17.28 -0.49
C LEU A 28 -3.85 18.82 -0.59
N PRO A 29 -4.35 19.49 0.46
CA PRO A 29 -4.32 20.95 0.56
C PRO A 29 -2.89 21.50 0.45
N PRO A 30 -2.70 22.72 -0.11
CA PRO A 30 -1.36 23.33 -0.24
C PRO A 30 -0.69 23.60 1.11
N LYS A 31 -1.51 23.78 2.16
CA LYS A 31 -1.07 24.03 3.54
C LYS A 31 -0.65 22.75 4.28
N SER A 32 -0.91 21.57 3.71
CA SER A 32 -0.48 20.31 4.31
C SER A 32 1.05 20.24 4.31
N ALA A 33 1.63 19.74 5.41
CA ALA A 33 3.07 19.63 5.52
C ALA A 33 3.64 18.78 4.38
N ARG A 34 4.72 19.26 3.74
CA ARG A 34 5.45 18.51 2.69
C ARG A 34 5.86 17.10 3.15
N ALA A 35 6.06 16.92 4.46
CA ALA A 35 6.30 15.63 5.08
C ALA A 35 5.17 14.62 4.85
N LEU A 36 3.89 15.04 4.94
CA LEU A 36 2.75 14.17 4.63
C LEU A 36 2.79 13.70 3.18
N ALA A 37 3.07 14.61 2.24
CA ALA A 37 3.14 14.23 0.84
C ALA A 37 4.22 13.17 0.57
N TRP A 38 5.41 13.36 1.13
CA TRP A 38 6.50 12.38 1.03
C TRP A 38 6.21 11.07 1.77
N ALA A 39 5.43 11.09 2.86
CA ALA A 39 5.07 9.89 3.59
C ALA A 39 4.17 8.95 2.77
N PHE A 40 3.15 9.50 2.10
CA PHE A 40 2.22 8.72 1.27
C PHE A 40 2.77 8.42 -0.14
N ALA A 41 3.71 9.23 -0.64
CA ALA A 41 4.20 9.16 -2.02
C ALA A 41 4.67 7.75 -2.46
N PRO A 42 5.50 7.00 -1.70
CA PRO A 42 5.93 5.67 -2.12
C PRO A 42 4.75 4.71 -2.32
N ALA A 43 3.82 4.65 -1.35
CA ALA A 43 2.67 3.76 -1.41
C ALA A 43 1.69 4.14 -2.53
N VAL A 44 1.33 5.42 -2.64
CA VAL A 44 0.41 5.92 -3.69
C VAL A 44 1.00 5.68 -5.08
N GLY A 45 2.29 6.00 -5.23
CA GLY A 45 3.03 5.79 -6.46
C GLY A 45 3.14 4.33 -6.86
N ALA A 46 3.42 3.44 -5.90
CA ALA A 46 3.46 2.00 -6.12
C ALA A 46 2.09 1.44 -6.49
N GLY A 47 1.02 1.88 -5.81
CA GLY A 47 -0.35 1.52 -6.18
C GLY A 47 -0.67 1.90 -7.62
N ALA A 48 -0.39 3.14 -8.02
CA ALA A 48 -0.65 3.62 -9.37
C ALA A 48 0.18 2.85 -10.42
N SER A 49 1.48 2.68 -10.16
CA SER A 49 2.39 1.97 -11.05
C SER A 49 2.02 0.49 -11.21
N SER A 50 1.49 -0.12 -10.15
CA SER A 50 0.98 -1.49 -10.21
C SER A 50 -0.22 -1.62 -11.14
N LEU A 51 -1.20 -0.71 -11.04
CA LEU A 51 -2.38 -0.69 -11.89
C LEU A 51 -2.00 -0.44 -13.37
N ILE A 52 -1.12 0.53 -13.61
CA ILE A 52 -0.59 0.84 -14.95
C ILE A 52 0.11 -0.39 -15.51
N PHE A 53 1.05 -0.98 -14.76
CA PHE A 53 1.79 -2.14 -15.23
C PHE A 53 0.89 -3.34 -15.50
N PHE A 54 -0.13 -3.56 -14.67
CA PHE A 54 -1.07 -4.64 -14.88
C PHE A 54 -1.86 -4.47 -16.18
N VAL A 55 -2.39 -3.27 -16.45
CA VAL A 55 -3.19 -3.00 -17.65
C VAL A 55 -2.33 -3.05 -18.92
N PHE A 56 -1.13 -2.46 -18.88
CA PHE A 56 -0.31 -2.28 -20.08
C PHE A 56 0.75 -3.36 -20.28
N ARG A 57 1.06 -4.14 -19.24
CA ARG A 57 1.99 -5.29 -19.22
C ARG A 57 3.43 -4.97 -19.66
N ARG A 58 3.76 -3.69 -19.83
CA ARG A 58 5.09 -3.15 -20.11
C ARG A 58 5.32 -1.92 -19.25
N PRO A 59 6.56 -1.63 -18.81
CA PRO A 59 6.89 -0.31 -18.30
C PRO A 59 6.74 0.66 -19.47
N ILE A 60 5.55 1.21 -19.65
CA ILE A 60 5.36 2.24 -20.65
C ILE A 60 5.91 3.51 -20.04
N PHE A 61 7.23 3.71 -20.21
CA PHE A 61 7.89 4.98 -19.93
C PHE A 61 7.03 6.13 -20.45
N THR A 62 6.42 6.01 -21.64
CA THR A 62 5.52 7.02 -22.19
C THR A 62 4.30 7.33 -21.30
N VAL A 63 3.59 6.34 -20.74
CA VAL A 63 2.41 6.58 -19.89
C VAL A 63 2.85 7.08 -18.51
N GLU A 64 3.86 6.44 -17.91
CA GLU A 64 4.38 6.85 -16.60
C GLU A 64 4.96 8.27 -16.66
N ILE A 65 5.76 8.57 -17.69
CA ILE A 65 6.31 9.92 -17.94
C ILE A 65 5.21 10.90 -18.32
N ALA A 66 4.22 10.53 -19.13
CA ALA A 66 3.11 11.42 -19.46
C ALA A 66 2.30 11.79 -18.22
N LEU A 67 1.98 10.82 -17.36
CA LEU A 67 1.29 11.07 -16.09
C LEU A 67 2.16 11.89 -15.14
N LEU A 68 3.45 11.52 -14.99
CA LEU A 68 4.41 12.31 -14.21
C LEU A 68 4.46 13.77 -14.69
N THR A 69 4.56 13.98 -16.00
CA THR A 69 4.63 15.31 -16.61
C THR A 69 3.33 16.06 -16.40
N LEU A 70 2.18 15.43 -16.62
CA LEU A 70 0.86 16.02 -16.40
C LEU A 70 0.68 16.48 -14.95
N PHE A 71 0.99 15.60 -13.98
CA PHE A 71 0.85 15.95 -12.56
C PHE A 71 1.92 16.94 -12.10
N ALA A 72 3.14 16.89 -12.64
CA ALA A 72 4.18 17.88 -12.37
C ALA A 72 3.78 19.26 -12.91
N LEU A 73 3.24 19.35 -14.12
CA LEU A 73 2.73 20.59 -14.70
C LEU A 73 1.53 21.11 -13.90
N GLY A 74 0.61 20.23 -13.49
CA GLY A 74 -0.50 20.58 -12.61
C GLY A 74 -0.03 21.11 -11.25
N PHE A 75 1.01 20.50 -10.67
CA PHE A 75 1.66 20.97 -9.45
C PHE A 75 2.33 22.34 -9.66
N LEU A 76 3.06 22.54 -10.75
CA LEU A 76 3.69 23.83 -11.08
C LEU A 76 2.64 24.92 -11.25
N ALA A 77 1.59 24.69 -12.05
CA ALA A 77 0.48 25.61 -12.23
C ALA A 77 -0.19 25.95 -10.89
N ARG A 78 -0.45 24.94 -10.04
CA ARG A 78 -1.04 25.14 -8.72
C ARG A 78 -0.13 25.91 -7.77
N SER A 79 1.18 25.63 -7.76
CA SER A 79 2.15 26.34 -6.92
C SER A 79 2.37 27.79 -7.34
N MET A 80 2.18 28.12 -8.62
CA MET A 80 2.15 29.49 -9.12
C MET A 80 0.88 30.23 -8.66
N LEU A 81 -0.26 29.55 -8.64
CA LEU A 81 -1.55 30.13 -8.19
C LEU A 81 -1.64 30.29 -6.67
N PHE A 82 -1.09 29.34 -5.92
CA PHE A 82 -1.12 29.30 -4.45
C PHE A 82 0.30 29.37 -3.92
N ARG A 83 0.91 30.56 -4.00
CA ARG A 83 2.28 30.82 -3.58
C ARG A 83 2.31 31.15 -2.08
N GLU A 84 2.22 30.12 -1.26
CA GLU A 84 2.37 30.28 0.20
C GLU A 84 3.85 30.07 0.58
N PRO A 85 4.45 30.96 1.39
CA PRO A 85 5.82 30.79 1.84
C PRO A 85 5.93 29.50 2.66
N ALA A 86 6.84 28.61 2.26
CA ALA A 86 7.13 27.42 3.05
C ALA A 86 7.59 27.88 4.45
N PRO A 87 7.07 27.30 5.54
CA PRO A 87 7.57 27.62 6.86
C PRO A 87 9.08 27.35 6.91
N PRO A 88 9.87 28.20 7.56
CA PRO A 88 11.31 28.01 7.65
C PRO A 88 11.61 26.64 8.26
N ILE A 89 12.41 25.84 7.57
CA ILE A 89 12.84 24.52 8.05
C ILE A 89 13.85 24.76 9.18
N SER A 90 13.41 24.62 10.43
CA SER A 90 14.32 24.62 11.57
C SER A 90 14.80 23.20 11.84
N TRP A 91 16.07 22.91 11.53
CA TRP A 91 16.72 21.63 11.85
C TRP A 91 17.10 21.57 13.34
N ARG A 92 16.10 21.52 14.23
CA ARG A 92 16.34 21.14 15.62
C ARG A 92 16.13 19.64 15.74
N LEU A 93 17.22 18.88 15.60
CA LEU A 93 17.21 17.44 15.83
C LEU A 93 16.91 17.19 17.31
N SER A 94 15.69 16.72 17.61
CA SER A 94 15.39 16.19 18.94
C SER A 94 16.17 14.88 19.16
N LEU A 95 16.46 14.55 20.42
CA LEU A 95 17.09 13.26 20.76
C LEU A 95 16.30 12.08 20.14
N PHE A 96 14.97 12.13 20.22
CA PHE A 96 14.09 11.14 19.60
C PHE A 96 14.23 11.08 18.07
N GLY A 97 14.42 12.22 17.40
CA GLY A 97 14.67 12.26 15.95
C GLY A 97 16.01 11.63 15.57
N LEU A 98 17.05 11.83 16.38
CA LEU A 98 18.34 11.18 16.19
C LEU A 98 18.26 9.67 16.42
N VAL A 99 17.61 9.25 17.51
CA VAL A 99 17.39 7.83 17.83
C VAL A 99 16.58 7.14 16.73
N LEU A 100 15.51 7.77 16.23
CA LEU A 100 14.72 7.23 15.13
C LEU A 100 15.55 7.11 13.85
N SER A 101 16.37 8.11 13.53
CA SER A 101 17.23 8.07 12.35
C SER A 101 18.25 6.93 12.44
N GLY A 102 18.87 6.74 13.62
CA GLY A 102 19.77 5.62 13.88
C GLY A 102 19.07 4.26 13.82
N ALA A 103 17.86 4.15 14.39
CA ALA A 103 17.06 2.93 14.35
C ALA A 103 16.65 2.58 12.91
N VAL A 104 16.25 3.56 12.10
CA VAL A 104 15.94 3.36 10.68
C VAL A 104 17.18 2.92 9.92
N ALA A 105 18.34 3.54 10.13
CA ALA A 105 19.57 3.15 9.46
C ALA A 105 19.98 1.70 9.80
N LEU A 106 19.89 1.33 11.08
CA LEU A 106 20.19 -0.03 11.55
C LEU A 106 19.20 -1.05 10.99
N ALA A 107 17.90 -0.72 11.00
CA ALA A 107 16.85 -1.55 10.42
C ALA A 107 17.09 -1.76 8.92
N VAL A 108 17.30 -0.69 8.14
CA VAL A 108 17.57 -0.78 6.70
C VAL A 108 18.80 -1.64 6.42
N TYR A 109 19.90 -1.43 7.15
CA TYR A 109 21.09 -2.27 7.01
C TYR A 109 20.80 -3.75 7.27
N GLY A 110 20.13 -4.08 8.38
CA GLY A 110 19.76 -5.46 8.71
C GLY A 110 18.81 -6.09 7.68
N LEU A 111 17.86 -5.32 7.16
CA LEU A 111 16.94 -5.76 6.11
C LEU A 111 17.67 -6.00 4.79
N LEU A 112 18.62 -5.15 4.39
CA LEU A 112 19.41 -5.36 3.18
C LEU A 112 20.29 -6.61 3.29
N LEU A 113 20.91 -6.87 4.44
CA LEU A 113 21.63 -8.12 4.70
C LEU A 113 20.72 -9.34 4.61
N ARG A 114 19.47 -9.24 5.09
CA ARG A 114 18.50 -10.32 4.97
C ARG A 114 18.04 -10.53 3.52
N ALA A 115 17.79 -9.47 2.77
CA ALA A 115 17.42 -9.54 1.36
C ALA A 115 18.51 -10.24 0.53
N ASP A 116 19.78 -9.99 0.82
CA ASP A 116 20.92 -10.67 0.19
C ASP A 116 20.99 -12.17 0.53
N ARG A 117 20.73 -12.53 1.80
CA ARG A 117 20.74 -13.94 2.25
C ARG A 117 19.52 -14.75 1.81
N MET A 118 18.37 -14.09 1.64
CA MET A 118 17.09 -14.72 1.28
C MET A 118 16.48 -14.00 0.08
N PRO A 119 17.12 -14.09 -1.10
CA PRO A 119 16.77 -13.29 -2.27
C PRO A 119 15.38 -13.64 -2.83
N HIS A 120 14.81 -14.80 -2.52
CA HIS A 120 13.47 -15.19 -2.93
C HIS A 120 12.38 -14.98 -1.87
N GLY A 121 12.74 -14.45 -0.70
CA GLY A 121 11.83 -14.36 0.45
C GLY A 121 11.52 -15.73 1.08
N ASP A 122 10.46 -15.76 1.89
CA ASP A 122 9.98 -16.99 2.54
C ASP A 122 8.95 -17.74 1.67
N TRP A 123 8.29 -18.77 2.23
CA TRP A 123 7.38 -19.66 1.50
C TRP A 123 6.33 -18.93 0.64
N ASP A 124 5.57 -18.00 1.22
CA ASP A 124 4.51 -17.30 0.48
C ASP A 124 5.08 -16.47 -0.67
N ALA A 125 6.28 -15.91 -0.49
CA ALA A 125 6.96 -15.11 -1.50
C ALA A 125 7.27 -15.93 -2.75
N TRP A 126 7.94 -17.07 -2.61
CA TRP A 126 8.26 -17.85 -3.79
C TRP A 126 7.05 -18.62 -4.34
N ALA A 127 6.14 -19.10 -3.48
CA ALA A 127 5.01 -19.92 -3.88
C ALA A 127 3.91 -19.10 -4.60
N ILE A 128 3.59 -17.92 -4.06
CA ILE A 128 2.48 -17.08 -4.55
C ILE A 128 3.05 -15.90 -5.34
N TRP A 129 3.73 -14.98 -4.66
CA TRP A 129 3.97 -13.63 -5.18
C TRP A 129 4.97 -13.61 -6.34
N ASN A 130 6.08 -14.33 -6.21
CA ASN A 130 7.11 -14.44 -7.24
C ASN A 130 6.66 -15.38 -8.37
N THR A 131 5.84 -16.40 -8.09
CA THR A 131 5.22 -17.23 -9.13
C THR A 131 4.33 -16.37 -10.04
N HIS A 132 3.42 -15.60 -9.46
CA HIS A 132 2.58 -14.67 -10.22
C HIS A 132 3.41 -13.62 -10.94
N ALA A 133 4.47 -13.08 -10.32
CA ALA A 133 5.36 -12.13 -10.97
C ALA A 133 6.05 -12.76 -12.21
N ARG A 134 6.41 -14.04 -12.16
CA ARG A 134 6.99 -14.77 -13.32
C ARG A 134 5.98 -14.98 -14.43
N PHE A 135 4.72 -15.27 -14.14
CA PHE A 135 3.67 -15.24 -15.17
C PHE A 135 3.56 -13.85 -15.79
N LEU A 136 3.57 -12.81 -14.96
CA LEU A 136 3.53 -11.43 -15.42
C LEU A 136 4.77 -11.02 -16.25
N TYR A 137 5.93 -11.62 -16.00
CA TYR A 137 7.18 -11.30 -16.70
C TYR A 137 7.45 -12.17 -17.93
N ARG A 138 7.29 -13.49 -17.82
CA ARG A 138 7.62 -14.46 -18.88
C ARG A 138 6.44 -14.77 -19.81
N GLY A 139 5.22 -14.73 -19.29
CA GLY A 139 4.04 -15.33 -19.94
C GLY A 139 3.56 -14.67 -21.23
N GLY A 140 4.13 -13.54 -21.64
CA GLY A 140 3.79 -12.89 -22.91
C GLY A 140 2.28 -12.62 -23.05
N ARG A 141 1.67 -13.14 -24.13
CA ARG A 141 0.22 -13.01 -24.38
C ARG A 141 -0.63 -13.95 -23.53
N THR A 142 -0.09 -15.11 -23.13
CA THR A 142 -0.75 -16.18 -22.37
C THR A 142 -0.44 -16.09 -20.88
N TRP A 143 -0.12 -14.89 -20.39
CA TRP A 143 0.34 -14.70 -19.01
C TRP A 143 -0.72 -15.04 -17.98
N SER A 144 -2.00 -14.85 -18.32
CA SER A 144 -3.15 -15.11 -17.45
C SER A 144 -3.49 -16.58 -17.32
N ASP A 145 -3.17 -17.38 -18.34
CA ASP A 145 -3.70 -18.74 -18.51
C ASP A 145 -3.25 -19.69 -17.38
N GLY A 146 -2.06 -19.45 -16.84
CA GLY A 146 -1.52 -20.25 -15.74
C GLY A 146 -1.90 -19.76 -14.35
N ILE A 147 -2.34 -18.51 -14.19
CA ILE A 147 -2.65 -17.91 -12.87
C ILE A 147 -3.72 -18.72 -12.10
N PRO A 148 -4.85 -19.15 -12.71
CA PRO A 148 -5.86 -19.95 -12.02
C PRO A 148 -5.36 -21.20 -11.31
N TYR A 149 -4.29 -21.80 -11.84
CA TYR A 149 -3.76 -23.09 -11.37
C TYR A 149 -2.62 -22.93 -10.35
N THR A 150 -2.34 -21.70 -9.91
CA THR A 150 -1.30 -21.42 -8.91
C THR A 150 -1.87 -21.43 -7.50
N VAL A 151 -0.98 -21.54 -6.51
CA VAL A 151 -1.32 -21.32 -5.10
C VAL A 151 -1.88 -19.90 -4.96
N HIS A 152 -3.08 -19.79 -4.40
CA HIS A 152 -3.82 -18.53 -4.29
C HIS A 152 -3.97 -17.79 -5.63
N GLY A 153 -4.30 -18.51 -6.71
CA GLY A 153 -4.55 -17.93 -8.04
C GLY A 153 -5.66 -16.85 -8.07
N ASP A 154 -6.47 -16.77 -7.02
CA ASP A 154 -7.49 -15.74 -6.85
C ASP A 154 -6.96 -14.46 -6.18
N TYR A 155 -5.72 -14.44 -5.66
CA TYR A 155 -5.17 -13.27 -5.00
C TYR A 155 -4.90 -12.11 -6.00
N PRO A 156 -5.32 -10.88 -5.66
CA PRO A 156 -5.01 -9.68 -6.42
C PRO A 156 -3.51 -9.48 -6.68
N LEU A 157 -3.17 -8.82 -7.80
CA LEU A 157 -1.81 -8.84 -8.35
C LEU A 157 -0.98 -7.58 -8.07
N LEU A 158 -1.24 -6.80 -7.01
CA LEU A 158 -0.46 -5.59 -6.74
C LEU A 158 1.04 -5.88 -6.57
N THR A 159 1.36 -6.77 -5.64
CA THR A 159 2.75 -7.16 -5.31
C THR A 159 3.43 -7.84 -6.50
N PRO A 160 2.81 -8.85 -7.15
CA PRO A 160 3.36 -9.45 -8.36
C PRO A 160 3.62 -8.45 -9.49
N SER A 161 2.70 -7.50 -9.71
CA SER A 161 2.83 -6.49 -10.77
C SER A 161 3.99 -5.54 -10.50
N LEU A 162 4.19 -5.12 -9.25
CA LEU A 162 5.33 -4.29 -8.88
C LEU A 162 6.67 -5.03 -9.02
N THR A 163 6.73 -6.28 -8.56
CA THR A 163 7.94 -7.11 -8.70
C THR A 163 8.29 -7.33 -10.18
N ALA A 164 7.31 -7.75 -10.99
CA ALA A 164 7.50 -7.94 -12.42
C ALA A 164 7.85 -6.63 -13.15
N ARG A 165 7.30 -5.49 -12.71
CA ARG A 165 7.67 -4.17 -13.23
C ARG A 165 9.15 -3.87 -12.96
N LEU A 166 9.64 -4.11 -11.75
CA LEU A 166 11.06 -3.89 -11.43
C LEU A 166 11.98 -4.83 -12.22
N TRP A 167 11.58 -6.08 -12.44
CA TRP A 167 12.31 -7.00 -13.33
C TRP A 167 12.37 -6.46 -14.77
N ARG A 168 11.29 -5.84 -15.26
CA ARG A 168 11.30 -5.19 -16.58
C ARG A 168 12.24 -3.98 -16.64
N TYR A 169 12.36 -3.21 -15.57
CA TYR A 169 13.36 -2.14 -15.48
C TYR A 169 14.77 -2.73 -15.50
N ALA A 170 15.03 -3.77 -14.72
CA ALA A 170 16.34 -4.44 -14.67
C ALA A 170 16.72 -5.14 -15.99
N GLY A 171 15.73 -5.56 -16.78
CA GLY A 171 15.93 -6.39 -17.98
C GLY A 171 16.13 -7.88 -17.67
N GLU A 172 16.10 -8.25 -16.39
CA GLU A 172 16.28 -9.61 -15.87
C GLU A 172 15.38 -9.84 -14.66
N GLU A 173 15.22 -11.11 -14.28
CA GLU A 173 14.62 -11.42 -12.98
C GLU A 173 15.63 -11.10 -11.89
N ALA A 174 15.30 -10.11 -11.06
CA ALA A 174 16.06 -9.72 -9.88
C ALA A 174 15.28 -10.19 -8.63
N PRO A 175 15.59 -11.38 -8.08
CA PRO A 175 14.85 -11.94 -6.96
C PRO A 175 14.65 -10.98 -5.78
N GLU A 176 15.67 -10.17 -5.49
CA GLU A 176 15.73 -9.24 -4.37
C GLU A 176 14.76 -8.06 -4.54
N ALA A 177 14.23 -7.81 -5.75
CA ALA A 177 13.34 -6.69 -6.03
C ALA A 177 12.07 -6.70 -5.15
N GLY A 178 11.52 -7.89 -4.86
CA GLY A 178 10.39 -8.05 -3.95
C GLY A 178 10.73 -7.64 -2.51
N ALA A 179 11.94 -7.94 -2.06
CA ALA A 179 12.42 -7.55 -0.73
C ALA A 179 12.62 -6.02 -0.65
N LEU A 180 13.19 -5.41 -1.68
CA LEU A 180 13.33 -3.95 -1.77
C LEU A 180 11.97 -3.23 -1.75
N LEU A 181 10.97 -3.78 -2.44
CA LEU A 181 9.58 -3.27 -2.37
C LEU A 181 9.04 -3.35 -0.95
N GLY A 182 9.22 -4.48 -0.28
CA GLY A 182 8.77 -4.67 1.09
C GLY A 182 9.45 -3.72 2.09
N ILE A 183 10.76 -3.46 1.93
CA ILE A 183 11.49 -2.44 2.70
C ILE A 183 10.90 -1.05 2.44
N MET A 184 10.67 -0.68 1.18
CA MET A 184 10.06 0.61 0.82
C MET A 184 8.69 0.77 1.47
N PHE A 185 7.82 -0.24 1.42
CA PHE A 185 6.52 -0.21 2.09
C PHE A 185 6.66 -0.11 3.61
N ALA A 186 7.55 -0.88 4.23
CA ALA A 186 7.78 -0.83 5.67
C ALA A 186 8.18 0.57 6.15
N LEU A 187 9.12 1.21 5.46
CA LEU A 187 9.55 2.57 5.75
C LEU A 187 8.43 3.59 5.47
N SER A 188 7.65 3.41 4.40
CA SER A 188 6.49 4.25 4.11
C SER A 188 5.43 4.15 5.21
N GLY A 189 5.18 2.97 5.78
CA GLY A 189 4.29 2.78 6.93
C GLY A 189 4.74 3.57 8.15
N VAL A 190 6.04 3.52 8.48
CA VAL A 190 6.63 4.33 9.56
C VAL A 190 6.49 5.83 9.27
N ALA A 191 6.76 6.26 8.04
CA ALA A 191 6.64 7.66 7.63
C ALA A 191 5.20 8.16 7.69
N VAL A 192 4.22 7.35 7.26
CA VAL A 192 2.78 7.67 7.34
C VAL A 192 2.34 7.80 8.78
N LEU A 193 2.72 6.87 9.65
CA LEU A 193 2.40 6.91 11.07
C LEU A 193 2.97 8.16 11.74
N LEU A 194 4.28 8.40 11.56
CA LEU A 194 4.98 9.57 12.11
C LEU A 194 4.35 10.87 11.62
N SER A 195 4.16 11.02 10.31
CA SER A 195 3.68 12.27 9.72
C SER A 195 2.24 12.54 10.11
N THR A 196 1.37 11.54 10.07
CA THR A 196 -0.04 11.69 10.45
C THR A 196 -0.19 12.03 11.94
N LEU A 197 0.48 11.31 12.83
CA LEU A 197 0.40 11.57 14.27
C LEU A 197 1.00 12.93 14.64
N SER A 198 2.10 13.34 14.01
CA SER A 198 2.69 14.66 14.25
C SER A 198 1.72 15.81 13.89
N GLN A 199 0.80 15.57 12.96
CA GLN A 199 -0.19 16.54 12.48
C GLN A 199 -1.48 16.49 13.29
N LEU A 200 -1.91 15.32 13.74
CA LEU A 200 -3.16 15.15 14.49
C LEU A 200 -3.00 15.30 16.00
N ARG A 201 -1.82 14.98 16.53
CA ARG A 201 -1.54 14.93 17.97
C ARG A 201 -0.27 15.74 18.25
N ASP A 202 0.78 15.10 18.77
CA ASP A 202 2.05 15.71 19.10
C ASP A 202 3.24 14.95 18.48
N THR A 203 4.37 15.66 18.33
CA THR A 203 5.56 15.11 17.67
C THR A 203 6.28 14.06 18.52
N GLN A 204 6.22 14.12 19.85
CA GLN A 204 6.92 13.16 20.72
C GLN A 204 6.23 11.79 20.69
N LEU A 205 4.90 11.76 20.81
CA LEU A 205 4.09 10.57 20.61
C LEU A 205 4.31 9.99 19.21
N ALA A 206 4.30 10.84 18.18
CA ALA A 206 4.54 10.39 16.81
C ALA A 206 5.91 9.71 16.64
N LEU A 207 6.97 10.27 17.24
CA LEU A 207 8.31 9.68 17.25
C LEU A 207 8.34 8.37 18.06
N LEU A 208 7.68 8.30 19.21
CA LEU A 208 7.59 7.09 20.02
C LEU A 208 6.87 5.96 19.27
N MET A 209 5.75 6.26 18.62
CA MET A 209 5.00 5.28 17.84
C MET A 209 5.78 4.81 16.60
N ALA A 210 6.52 5.72 15.95
CA ALA A 210 7.42 5.36 14.85
C ALA A 210 8.57 4.45 15.32
N LEU A 211 9.16 4.74 16.48
CA LEU A 211 10.18 3.90 17.12
C LEU A 211 9.64 2.52 17.50
N MET A 212 8.42 2.46 18.03
CA MET A 212 7.75 1.19 18.34
C MET A 212 7.54 0.34 17.09
N LEU A 213 7.07 0.94 15.99
CA LEU A 213 6.83 0.21 14.74
C LEU A 213 8.14 -0.28 14.09
N ILE A 214 9.15 0.59 13.96
CA ILE A 214 10.46 0.18 13.41
C ILE A 214 11.18 -0.80 14.34
N GLY A 215 10.93 -0.73 15.65
CA GLY A 215 11.45 -1.67 16.64
C GLY A 215 10.72 -3.00 16.69
N THR A 216 9.63 -3.19 15.93
CA THR A 216 8.85 -4.44 15.90
C THR A 216 9.47 -5.44 14.92
N PRO A 217 10.18 -6.49 15.37
CA PRO A 217 10.97 -7.35 14.48
C PRO A 217 10.10 -8.09 13.47
N TYR A 218 8.91 -8.54 13.90
CA TYR A 218 7.97 -9.25 13.02
C TYR A 218 7.49 -8.39 11.84
N TYR A 219 7.28 -7.08 12.05
CA TYR A 219 6.90 -6.17 10.98
C TYR A 219 8.02 -6.02 9.93
N LEU A 220 9.26 -5.83 10.40
CA LEU A 220 10.43 -5.71 9.55
C LEU A 220 10.72 -7.01 8.79
N GLU A 221 10.67 -8.15 9.49
CA GLU A 221 10.89 -9.47 8.91
C GLU A 221 9.90 -9.75 7.79
N ARG A 222 8.59 -9.57 8.03
CA ARG A 222 7.57 -9.77 7.00
C ARG A 222 7.72 -8.81 5.82
N GLY A 223 8.25 -7.61 6.05
CA GLY A 223 8.56 -6.66 4.99
C GLY A 223 9.58 -7.24 4.01
N VAL A 224 10.74 -7.67 4.50
CA VAL A 224 11.81 -8.18 3.62
C VAL A 224 11.58 -9.61 3.13
N SER A 225 10.72 -10.39 3.79
CA SER A 225 10.31 -11.73 3.33
C SER A 225 9.46 -11.72 2.05
N GLN A 226 9.22 -10.57 1.43
CA GLN A 226 8.44 -10.35 0.19
C GLN A 226 6.97 -10.77 0.31
N TYR A 227 6.39 -10.59 1.49
CA TYR A 227 4.99 -10.90 1.76
C TYR A 227 4.09 -9.71 1.39
N ALA A 228 2.86 -9.98 0.96
CA ALA A 228 1.89 -8.94 0.64
C ALA A 228 1.26 -8.28 1.89
N ASP A 229 1.49 -8.83 3.08
CA ASP A 229 0.92 -8.36 4.35
C ASP A 229 1.41 -6.95 4.71
N VAL A 230 2.69 -6.63 4.46
CA VAL A 230 3.23 -5.28 4.73
C VAL A 230 2.67 -4.24 3.75
N PRO A 231 2.66 -4.47 2.41
CA PRO A 231 1.94 -3.59 1.48
C PRO A 231 0.46 -3.39 1.87
N LEU A 232 -0.25 -4.46 2.24
CA LEU A 232 -1.65 -4.39 2.68
C LEU A 232 -1.81 -3.51 3.92
N ALA A 233 -0.96 -3.70 4.93
CA ALA A 233 -0.96 -2.91 6.16
C ALA A 233 -0.70 -1.42 5.88
N VAL A 234 0.23 -1.11 4.97
CA VAL A 234 0.59 0.26 4.60
C VAL A 234 -0.54 0.97 3.85
N PHE A 235 -1.21 0.29 2.93
CA PHE A 235 -2.40 0.84 2.27
C PHE A 235 -3.58 1.02 3.24
N THR A 236 -3.73 0.10 4.20
CA THR A 236 -4.74 0.19 5.26
C THR A 236 -4.50 1.39 6.16
N ILE A 237 -3.29 1.54 6.71
CA ILE A 237 -2.96 2.68 7.59
C ILE A 237 -3.00 4.00 6.81
N SER A 238 -2.63 4.01 5.53
CA SER A 238 -2.74 5.21 4.69
C SER A 238 -4.18 5.65 4.52
N THR A 239 -5.09 4.70 4.27
CA THR A 239 -6.54 4.96 4.16
C THR A 239 -7.08 5.57 5.44
N ILE A 240 -6.77 4.95 6.59
CA ILE A 240 -7.24 5.41 7.91
C ILE A 240 -6.66 6.80 8.20
N ALA A 241 -5.36 7.00 8.00
CA ALA A 241 -4.69 8.27 8.20
C ALA A 241 -5.33 9.40 7.39
N LEU A 242 -5.62 9.16 6.11
CA LEU A 242 -6.24 10.16 5.23
C LEU A 242 -7.68 10.48 5.62
N ILE A 243 -8.45 9.50 6.08
CA ILE A 243 -9.80 9.72 6.64
C ILE A 243 -9.69 10.56 7.92
N CYS A 244 -8.79 10.24 8.84
CA CYS A 244 -8.57 11.02 10.06
C CYS A 244 -8.13 12.46 9.76
N LEU A 245 -7.21 12.64 8.82
CA LEU A 245 -6.76 13.98 8.38
C LEU A 245 -7.91 14.78 7.75
N HIS A 246 -8.76 14.15 6.94
CA HIS A 246 -9.96 14.79 6.42
C HIS A 246 -10.89 15.25 7.54
N LEU A 247 -11.21 14.36 8.48
CA LEU A 247 -12.20 14.62 9.51
C LEU A 247 -11.74 15.68 10.52
N GLU A 248 -10.47 15.69 10.89
CA GLU A 248 -9.96 16.57 11.96
C GLU A 248 -9.34 17.88 11.46
N ARG A 249 -8.79 17.92 10.25
CA ARG A 249 -8.06 19.09 9.74
C ARG A 249 -8.71 19.75 8.54
N GLU A 250 -9.33 18.96 7.66
CA GLU A 250 -9.73 19.43 6.32
C GLU A 250 -11.14 18.96 5.92
N PRO A 251 -12.18 19.22 6.74
CA PRO A 251 -13.52 18.64 6.55
C PRO A 251 -14.23 19.11 5.28
N ASP A 252 -13.81 20.24 4.72
CA ASP A 252 -14.38 20.84 3.50
C ASP A 252 -13.68 20.40 2.22
N ARG A 253 -12.56 19.68 2.32
CA ARG A 253 -11.76 19.25 1.16
C ARG A 253 -11.98 17.78 0.87
N PHE A 254 -12.34 17.47 -0.37
CA PHE A 254 -12.60 16.09 -0.81
C PHE A 254 -11.33 15.31 -1.18
N GLY A 255 -10.22 16.00 -1.48
CA GLY A 255 -8.98 15.37 -1.97
C GLY A 255 -8.38 14.28 -1.07
N PRO A 256 -8.29 14.47 0.26
CA PRO A 256 -7.84 13.40 1.16
C PRO A 256 -8.74 12.16 1.13
N LEU A 257 -10.06 12.32 0.96
CA LEU A 257 -10.98 11.19 0.82
C LEU A 257 -10.82 10.46 -0.52
N VAL A 258 -10.57 11.20 -1.61
CA VAL A 258 -10.21 10.58 -2.90
C VAL A 258 -8.94 9.75 -2.73
N LEU A 259 -7.92 10.29 -2.07
CA LEU A 259 -6.69 9.54 -1.83
C LEU A 259 -6.93 8.33 -0.91
N ALA A 260 -7.79 8.45 0.09
CA ALA A 260 -8.19 7.34 0.96
C ALA A 260 -8.89 6.22 0.19
N GLY A 261 -9.81 6.57 -0.72
CA GLY A 261 -10.46 5.61 -1.61
C GLY A 261 -9.48 4.89 -2.51
N PHE A 262 -8.51 5.62 -3.05
CA PHE A 262 -7.44 5.06 -3.87
C PHE A 262 -6.56 4.08 -3.07
N THR A 263 -6.13 4.45 -1.86
CA THR A 263 -5.31 3.56 -1.02
C THR A 263 -6.11 2.36 -0.53
N ALA A 264 -7.41 2.50 -0.23
CA ALA A 264 -8.28 1.37 0.12
C ALA A 264 -8.42 0.41 -1.07
N GLY A 265 -8.61 0.95 -2.27
CA GLY A 265 -8.59 0.20 -3.51
C GLY A 265 -7.27 -0.55 -3.72
N CYS A 266 -6.13 0.09 -3.44
CA CYS A 266 -4.82 -0.57 -3.53
C CYS A 266 -4.65 -1.68 -2.47
N ALA A 267 -5.20 -1.52 -1.26
CA ALA A 267 -5.28 -2.61 -0.29
C ALA A 267 -6.07 -3.80 -0.86
N GLY A 268 -7.25 -3.55 -1.46
CA GLY A 268 -8.03 -4.57 -2.17
C GLY A 268 -7.32 -5.17 -3.39
N TRP A 269 -6.40 -4.42 -4.02
CA TRP A 269 -5.56 -4.92 -5.11
C TRP A 269 -4.33 -5.69 -4.62
N THR A 270 -4.08 -5.74 -3.31
CA THR A 270 -2.92 -6.43 -2.71
C THR A 270 -3.22 -7.86 -2.30
N LYS A 271 -4.35 -8.07 -1.61
CA LYS A 271 -4.77 -9.35 -1.04
C LYS A 271 -6.28 -9.33 -0.84
N ASN A 272 -6.92 -10.51 -0.73
CA ASN A 272 -8.37 -10.61 -0.56
C ASN A 272 -8.90 -9.92 0.69
N GLU A 273 -8.13 -9.91 1.77
CA GLU A 273 -8.44 -9.23 3.04
C GLU A 273 -8.63 -7.72 2.82
N GLY A 274 -8.00 -7.14 1.80
CA GLY A 274 -8.21 -5.76 1.39
C GLY A 274 -9.62 -5.48 0.85
N LEU A 275 -10.30 -6.47 0.27
CA LEU A 275 -11.71 -6.33 -0.17
C LEU A 275 -12.65 -6.22 1.04
N LEU A 276 -12.38 -7.01 2.09
CA LEU A 276 -13.10 -6.89 3.35
C LEU A 276 -12.84 -5.52 4.00
N PHE A 277 -11.60 -5.02 3.93
CA PHE A 277 -11.27 -3.68 4.40
C PHE A 277 -11.99 -2.56 3.62
N ILE A 278 -12.12 -2.68 2.29
CA ILE A 278 -12.92 -1.74 1.47
C ILE A 278 -14.37 -1.75 1.96
N LEU A 279 -14.97 -2.94 2.11
CA LEU A 279 -16.35 -3.07 2.58
C LEU A 279 -16.55 -2.43 3.96
N ALA A 280 -15.66 -2.73 4.91
CA ALA A 280 -15.71 -2.14 6.26
C ALA A 280 -15.60 -0.61 6.21
N THR A 281 -14.71 -0.08 5.36
CA THR A 281 -14.52 1.37 5.19
C THR A 281 -15.77 2.03 4.58
N CYS A 282 -16.37 1.41 3.56
CA CYS A 282 -17.63 1.87 2.98
C CYS A 282 -18.75 1.95 4.01
N ILE A 283 -18.90 0.90 4.84
CA ILE A 283 -19.90 0.87 5.93
C ILE A 283 -19.64 2.04 6.88
N VAL A 284 -18.42 2.18 7.40
CA VAL A 284 -18.06 3.25 8.35
C VAL A 284 -18.34 4.65 7.79
N LEU A 285 -18.01 4.90 6.52
CA LEU A 285 -18.26 6.20 5.88
C LEU A 285 -19.76 6.47 5.64
N LEU A 286 -20.58 5.43 5.50
CA LEU A 286 -22.03 5.55 5.31
C LEU A 286 -22.83 5.57 6.62
N LEU A 287 -22.29 5.08 7.75
CA LEU A 287 -22.98 5.07 9.06
C LEU A 287 -23.62 6.42 9.43
N PRO A 288 -22.99 7.59 9.20
CA PRO A 288 -23.59 8.89 9.55
C PRO A 288 -24.74 9.34 8.63
N VAL A 289 -25.17 8.53 7.64
CA VAL A 289 -26.24 8.89 6.68
C VAL A 289 -27.55 9.23 7.39
N PHE A 290 -27.86 8.55 8.50
CA PHE A 290 -29.07 8.78 9.29
C PHE A 290 -29.09 10.12 10.03
N ARG A 291 -27.92 10.75 10.19
CA ARG A 291 -27.80 12.06 10.85
C ARG A 291 -27.63 13.21 9.85
N ASN A 292 -26.77 13.03 8.85
CA ASN A 292 -26.40 14.09 7.91
C ASN A 292 -26.25 13.52 6.48
N PRO A 293 -27.36 13.18 5.79
CA PRO A 293 -27.31 12.44 4.53
C PRO A 293 -26.52 13.16 3.44
N ALA A 294 -26.74 14.46 3.24
CA ALA A 294 -26.07 15.23 2.18
C ALA A 294 -24.53 15.26 2.35
N VAL A 295 -24.04 15.48 3.57
CA VAL A 295 -22.59 15.48 3.87
C VAL A 295 -22.02 14.07 3.73
N THR A 296 -22.73 13.07 4.21
CA THR A 296 -22.34 11.65 4.11
C THR A 296 -22.19 11.22 2.65
N PHE A 297 -23.18 11.49 1.80
CA PHE A 297 -23.11 11.15 0.38
C PHE A 297 -21.98 11.90 -0.34
N ARG A 298 -21.72 13.16 -0.02
CA ARG A 298 -20.59 13.92 -0.59
C ARG A 298 -19.24 13.30 -0.20
N ARG A 299 -19.07 12.93 1.06
CA ARG A 299 -17.84 12.26 1.55
C ARG A 299 -17.67 10.89 0.91
N PHE A 300 -18.74 10.10 0.87
CA PHE A 300 -18.73 8.79 0.24
C PHE A 300 -18.42 8.89 -1.26
N ALA A 301 -19.03 9.83 -1.99
CA ALA A 301 -18.75 10.06 -3.40
C ALA A 301 -17.26 10.41 -3.65
N ALA A 302 -16.66 11.25 -2.80
CA ALA A 302 -15.23 11.57 -2.88
C ALA A 302 -14.36 10.32 -2.67
N PHE A 303 -14.68 9.50 -1.67
CA PHE A 303 -14.00 8.22 -1.45
C PHE A 303 -14.18 7.27 -2.64
N SER A 304 -15.40 7.10 -3.13
CA SER A 304 -15.72 6.25 -4.28
C SER A 304 -14.99 6.69 -5.55
N LEU A 305 -14.77 7.99 -5.76
CA LEU A 305 -14.01 8.52 -6.89
C LEU A 305 -12.57 7.97 -6.90
N GLY A 306 -11.92 7.90 -5.75
CA GLY A 306 -10.58 7.33 -5.62
C GLY A 306 -10.55 5.81 -5.75
N LEU A 307 -11.60 5.15 -5.24
CA LEU A 307 -11.74 3.70 -5.29
C LEU A 307 -12.01 3.16 -6.70
N LEU A 308 -12.62 3.96 -7.57
CA LEU A 308 -13.13 3.57 -8.88
C LEU A 308 -12.08 2.81 -9.72
N LEU A 309 -10.89 3.38 -9.89
CA LEU A 309 -9.86 2.82 -10.77
C LEU A 309 -9.30 1.48 -10.23
N PRO A 310 -8.81 1.40 -8.97
CA PRO A 310 -8.40 0.11 -8.41
C PRO A 310 -9.52 -0.93 -8.44
N LEU A 311 -10.76 -0.54 -8.11
CA LEU A 311 -11.89 -1.47 -8.09
C LEU A 311 -12.22 -2.00 -9.48
N ALA A 312 -12.15 -1.19 -10.53
CA ALA A 312 -12.34 -1.64 -11.91
C ALA A 312 -11.28 -2.69 -12.31
N VAL A 313 -10.02 -2.48 -11.93
CA VAL A 313 -8.93 -3.45 -12.18
C VAL A 313 -9.13 -4.74 -11.39
N ILE A 314 -9.50 -4.64 -10.11
CA ILE A 314 -9.85 -5.78 -9.27
C ILE A 314 -11.00 -6.56 -9.91
N SER A 315 -12.08 -5.90 -10.31
CA SER A 315 -13.24 -6.53 -10.93
C SER A 315 -12.86 -7.24 -12.23
N TYR A 316 -12.07 -6.61 -13.09
CA TYR A 316 -11.57 -7.26 -14.30
C TYR A 316 -10.76 -8.52 -13.97
N PHE A 317 -9.80 -8.43 -13.04
CA PHE A 317 -9.02 -9.59 -12.62
C PHE A 317 -9.89 -10.71 -12.07
N LYS A 318 -10.81 -10.39 -11.15
CA LYS A 318 -11.68 -11.37 -10.50
C LYS A 318 -12.68 -12.03 -11.46
N LEU A 319 -13.15 -11.32 -12.47
CA LEU A 319 -14.15 -11.81 -13.41
C LEU A 319 -13.55 -12.51 -14.64
N ALA A 320 -12.35 -12.11 -15.07
CA ALA A 320 -11.76 -12.60 -16.32
C ALA A 320 -10.56 -13.52 -16.14
N ILE A 321 -9.87 -13.50 -14.99
CA ILE A 321 -8.59 -14.20 -14.81
C ILE A 321 -8.58 -15.09 -13.57
N ALA A 322 -9.07 -14.62 -12.43
CA ALA A 322 -9.07 -15.41 -11.21
C ALA A 322 -9.88 -16.70 -11.40
N PRO A 323 -9.48 -17.82 -10.75
CA PRO A 323 -10.31 -19.01 -10.74
C PRO A 323 -11.67 -18.68 -10.09
N PRO A 324 -12.75 -19.37 -10.48
CA PRO A 324 -14.02 -19.27 -9.77
C PRO A 324 -13.77 -19.53 -8.29
N TYR A 325 -14.32 -18.68 -7.43
CA TYR A 325 -14.10 -18.76 -5.99
C TYR A 325 -14.49 -20.14 -5.44
N ASP A 326 -13.52 -20.91 -4.93
CA ASP A 326 -13.75 -22.17 -4.19
C ASP A 326 -14.71 -21.98 -3.00
N LEU A 327 -14.77 -20.77 -2.43
CA LEU A 327 -15.75 -20.48 -1.39
C LEU A 327 -17.18 -20.64 -1.88
N ILE A 328 -17.54 -20.35 -3.13
CA ILE A 328 -18.95 -20.43 -3.57
C ILE A 328 -19.27 -21.81 -4.18
N GLU A 329 -18.31 -22.43 -4.86
CA GLU A 329 -18.51 -23.76 -5.44
C GLU A 329 -18.42 -24.89 -4.41
N ASP A 330 -17.61 -24.72 -3.36
CA ASP A 330 -17.42 -25.72 -2.29
C ASP A 330 -18.14 -25.35 -0.97
N LEU A 331 -19.00 -24.32 -1.01
CA LEU A 331 -19.90 -23.97 0.09
C LEU A 331 -20.95 -25.08 0.27
N ARG A 332 -20.58 -26.09 1.05
CA ARG A 332 -21.52 -26.68 2.02
C ARG A 332 -21.94 -25.56 2.95
N TYR A 333 -22.90 -24.73 2.54
CA TYR A 333 -23.44 -23.59 3.30
C TYR A 333 -23.74 -23.97 4.76
N GLN A 334 -24.18 -25.21 4.96
CA GLN A 334 -24.38 -25.80 6.27
C GLN A 334 -23.11 -25.89 7.12
N GLU A 335 -21.97 -26.32 6.58
CA GLU A 335 -20.71 -26.39 7.33
C GLU A 335 -20.19 -25.00 7.69
N THR A 336 -20.29 -24.03 6.78
CA THR A 336 -19.86 -22.64 7.08
C THR A 336 -20.75 -22.02 8.14
N ILE A 337 -22.08 -22.18 8.05
CA ILE A 337 -23.01 -21.72 9.08
C ILE A 337 -22.71 -22.41 10.42
N GLN A 338 -22.54 -23.72 10.44
CA GLN A 338 -22.19 -24.47 11.66
C GLN A 338 -20.88 -23.97 12.29
N ARG A 339 -19.87 -23.65 11.48
CA ARG A 339 -18.60 -23.08 11.95
C ARG A 339 -18.79 -21.67 12.52
N ILE A 340 -19.65 -20.85 11.92
CA ILE A 340 -19.96 -19.49 12.40
C ILE A 340 -20.80 -19.53 13.68
N THR A 341 -21.71 -20.48 13.83
CA THR A 341 -22.59 -20.57 15.01
C THR A 341 -22.00 -21.42 16.14
N SER A 342 -20.87 -22.09 15.93
CA SER A 342 -20.23 -22.94 16.94
C SER A 342 -19.61 -22.11 18.07
N ILE A 343 -20.30 -22.10 19.22
CA ILE A 343 -19.83 -21.43 20.44
C ILE A 343 -18.50 -22.02 20.91
N ASP A 344 -18.34 -23.35 20.86
CA ASP A 344 -17.10 -24.03 21.27
C ASP A 344 -15.90 -23.57 20.44
N ARG A 345 -16.09 -23.41 19.13
CA ARG A 345 -15.05 -22.90 18.23
C ARG A 345 -14.65 -21.47 18.62
N HIS A 346 -15.63 -20.59 18.86
CA HIS A 346 -15.34 -19.22 19.29
C HIS A 346 -14.66 -19.16 20.65
N ALA A 347 -15.05 -20.03 21.59
CA ALA A 347 -14.40 -20.15 22.88
C ALA A 347 -12.93 -20.59 22.75
N VAL A 348 -12.63 -21.55 21.87
CA VAL A 348 -11.25 -21.97 21.56
C VAL A 348 -10.46 -20.83 20.91
N ILE A 349 -11.05 -20.12 19.93
CA ILE A 349 -10.42 -18.96 19.27
C ILE A 349 -10.08 -17.89 20.32
N LEU A 350 -11.05 -17.51 21.15
CA LEU A 350 -10.84 -16.51 22.21
C LEU A 350 -9.79 -16.95 23.22
N LYS A 351 -9.80 -18.22 23.64
CA LYS A 351 -8.78 -18.77 24.54
C LYS A 351 -7.39 -18.74 23.91
N SER A 352 -7.29 -19.06 22.63
CA SER A 352 -6.02 -19.01 21.88
C SER A 352 -5.53 -17.57 21.70
N LEU A 353 -6.42 -16.63 21.38
CA LEU A 353 -6.11 -15.20 21.30
C LEU A 353 -5.63 -14.64 22.64
N ALA A 354 -6.33 -14.94 23.73
CA ALA A 354 -5.93 -14.52 25.07
C ALA A 354 -4.56 -15.09 25.46
N ARG A 355 -4.31 -16.36 25.14
CA ARG A 355 -3.00 -16.99 25.39
C ARG A 355 -1.90 -16.35 24.56
N SER A 356 -2.16 -16.06 23.29
CA SER A 356 -1.18 -15.43 22.39
C SER A 356 -0.90 -13.97 22.78
N ALA A 357 -1.91 -13.24 23.27
CA ALA A 357 -1.74 -11.88 23.78
C ALA A 357 -0.87 -11.82 25.04
N TRP A 358 -0.76 -12.91 25.81
CA TRP A 358 0.11 -13.02 26.99
C TRP A 358 1.56 -13.41 26.64
N PHE A 359 1.81 -13.85 25.41
CA PHE A 359 3.15 -14.21 24.92
C PHE A 359 3.78 -13.15 24.00
N PHE A 360 3.10 -12.02 23.81
CA PHE A 360 3.67 -10.75 23.36
C PHE A 360 4.08 -9.92 24.57
#